data_AF-A0A9W6T7E2-F1
#
_entry.id   AF-A0A9W6T7E2-F1
#
_cell.length_a   1.000
_cell.length_b   1.000
_cell.length_c   1.000
_cell.angle_alpha   90.00
_cell.angle_beta   90.00
_cell.angle_gamma   90.00
#
_symmetry.space_group_name_H-M   'P 1'
#
loop_
_entity.id
_entity.type
_entity.pdbx_description
1 polymer ?
#
loop_
_entity_poly.entity_id
_entity_poly.type
_entity_poly.pdbx_seq_one_letter_code
_entity_poly.pdbx_strand_id
1 'polypeptide(L)'
;MGQEAETKEKLKKFEGFQVTNDLAIKGGAKPDWKFMHCLPRHHDEVDDEVFYSDRSIVFPEAENRLYAAIAAIEGFVVNKGKLV
;
A
#
# COMPACT_ATOMS: atom_id res chain seq x y z
N MET A 1 -4.82 -12.72 2.14
CA MET A 1 -5.86 -13.78 2.06
C MET A 1 -5.19 -15.15 2.06
N GLY A 2 -5.88 -16.20 2.55
CA GLY A 2 -5.41 -17.59 2.49
C GLY A 2 -4.56 -18.08 3.67
N GLN A 3 -4.34 -17.26 4.70
CA GLN A 3 -3.57 -17.61 5.91
C GLN A 3 -4.29 -17.15 7.20
N GLU A 4 -5.62 -17.24 7.20
CA GLU A 4 -6.48 -16.70 8.27
C GLU A 4 -6.31 -17.45 9.61
N ALA A 5 -5.97 -18.74 9.56
CA ALA A 5 -5.71 -19.55 10.75
C ALA A 5 -4.51 -19.03 11.57
N GLU A 6 -3.57 -18.34 10.92
CA GLU A 6 -2.34 -17.84 11.54
C GLU A 6 -2.46 -16.37 12.00
N THR A 7 -3.60 -15.71 11.76
CA THR A 7 -3.77 -14.27 12.00
C THR A 7 -3.38 -13.88 13.44
N LYS A 8 -3.81 -14.64 14.44
CA LYS A 8 -3.52 -14.34 15.85
C LYS A 8 -2.02 -14.38 16.17
N GLU A 9 -1.28 -15.32 15.60
CA GLU A 9 0.16 -15.40 15.84
C GLU A 9 0.90 -14.27 15.12
N LYS A 10 0.46 -13.90 13.93
CA LYS A 10 1.04 -12.79 13.17
C LYS A 10 0.83 -11.46 13.88
N LEU A 11 -0.39 -11.19 14.38
CA LEU A 11 -0.66 -9.96 15.12
C LEU A 11 0.30 -9.75 16.29
N LYS A 12 0.64 -10.83 17.02
CA LYS A 12 1.65 -10.77 18.09
C LYS A 12 3.07 -10.49 17.55
N LYS A 13 3.45 -11.12 16.44
CA LYS A 13 4.78 -10.92 15.83
C LYS A 13 4.95 -9.53 15.21
N PHE A 14 3.86 -8.91 14.79
CA PHE A 14 3.82 -7.57 14.19
C PHE A 14 3.43 -6.47 15.19
N GLU A 15 3.38 -6.77 16.48
CA GLU A 15 3.15 -5.77 17.51
C GLU A 15 4.23 -4.67 17.42
N GLY A 16 3.79 -3.40 17.36
CA GLY A 16 4.67 -2.24 17.21
C GLY A 16 5.08 -1.89 15.76
N PHE A 17 4.57 -2.62 14.75
CA PHE A 17 4.84 -2.33 13.33
C PHE A 17 3.78 -1.47 12.64
N GLN A 18 2.75 -1.02 13.37
CA GLN A 18 1.72 -0.14 12.82
C GLN A 18 2.37 1.16 12.31
N VAL A 19 2.03 1.56 11.09
CA VAL A 19 2.50 2.83 10.52
C VAL A 19 1.74 3.99 11.16
N THR A 20 2.47 4.87 11.84
CA THR A 20 1.90 6.03 12.56
C THR A 20 2.71 7.30 12.28
N ASN A 21 2.12 8.46 12.59
CA ASN A 21 2.83 9.75 12.53
C ASN A 21 4.04 9.78 13.49
N ASP A 22 3.92 9.19 14.67
CA ASP A 22 4.99 9.11 15.66
C ASP A 22 6.19 8.29 15.15
N LEU A 23 5.93 7.18 14.46
CA LEU A 23 6.96 6.38 13.78
C LEU A 23 7.74 7.24 12.77
N ALA A 24 7.02 8.00 11.94
CA ALA A 24 7.64 8.85 10.92
C ALA A 24 8.50 9.97 11.55
N ILE A 25 8.03 10.59 12.64
CA ILE A 25 8.76 11.65 13.35
C ILE A 25 10.02 11.09 14.03
N LYS A 26 9.88 10.02 14.81
CA LYS A 26 11.01 9.39 15.53
C LYS A 26 12.04 8.80 14.58
N GLY A 27 11.59 8.27 13.45
CA GLY A 27 12.46 7.71 12.40
C GLY A 27 13.13 8.76 11.52
N GLY A 28 12.79 10.05 11.64
CA GLY A 28 13.37 11.12 10.82
C GLY A 28 12.96 11.02 9.35
N ALA A 29 11.71 10.64 9.06
CA ALA A 29 11.18 10.63 7.71
C ALA A 29 11.24 12.03 7.07
N LYS A 30 11.45 12.09 5.75
CA LYS A 30 11.51 13.37 5.03
C LYS A 30 10.23 14.19 5.22
N PRO A 31 10.26 15.53 5.33
CA PRO A 31 9.06 16.33 5.60
C PRO A 31 7.89 16.13 4.62
N ASP A 32 8.18 15.77 3.38
CA ASP A 32 7.25 15.57 2.26
C ASP A 32 6.90 14.09 1.99
N TRP A 33 7.16 13.19 2.95
CA TRP A 33 6.86 11.77 2.83
C TRP A 33 5.38 11.52 2.46
N LYS A 34 5.17 10.46 1.66
CA LYS A 34 3.86 9.98 1.19
C LYS A 34 3.61 8.56 1.70
N PHE A 35 2.35 8.24 1.93
CA PHE A 35 1.89 6.93 2.35
C PHE A 35 1.21 6.19 1.18
N MET A 36 1.54 4.91 1.02
CA MET A 36 1.02 4.00 0.00
C MET A 36 0.47 2.74 0.65
N HIS A 37 -0.57 2.14 0.06
CA HIS A 37 -1.20 0.92 0.53
C HIS A 37 -2.05 0.29 -0.58
N CYS A 38 -1.82 -0.99 -0.88
CA CYS A 38 -2.45 -1.66 -2.03
C CYS A 38 -3.94 -2.00 -1.86
N LEU A 39 -4.45 -1.98 -0.62
CA LEU A 39 -5.81 -2.35 -0.20
C LEU A 39 -6.11 -3.87 -0.29
N PRO A 40 -7.09 -4.39 0.51
CA PRO A 40 -7.83 -3.70 1.57
C PRO A 40 -6.96 -3.39 2.79
N ARG A 41 -7.27 -2.32 3.51
CA ARG A 41 -6.54 -1.89 4.72
C ARG A 41 -7.16 -2.49 5.98
N HIS A 42 -6.33 -2.90 6.93
CA HIS A 42 -6.71 -3.21 8.31
C HIS A 42 -6.14 -2.16 9.27
N HIS A 43 -6.82 -1.95 10.41
CA HIS A 43 -6.38 -0.96 11.39
C HIS A 43 -5.02 -1.31 12.01
N ASP A 44 -4.70 -2.60 12.13
CA ASP A 44 -3.43 -3.07 12.71
C ASP A 44 -2.20 -2.68 11.87
N GLU A 45 -2.38 -2.34 10.59
CA GLU A 45 -1.30 -2.04 9.63
C GLU A 45 -0.89 -0.57 9.65
N VAL A 46 -1.86 0.34 9.77
CA VAL A 46 -1.68 1.80 9.69
C VAL A 46 -2.79 2.48 10.48
N ASP A 47 -2.48 3.56 11.20
CA ASP A 47 -3.49 4.35 11.92
C ASP A 47 -4.40 5.16 10.95
N ASP A 48 -5.53 5.63 11.46
CA ASP A 48 -6.48 6.41 10.64
C ASP A 48 -5.90 7.78 10.24
N GLU A 49 -5.08 8.37 11.10
CA GLU A 49 -4.48 9.68 10.85
C GLU A 49 -3.54 9.66 9.66
N VAL A 50 -2.69 8.64 9.52
CA VAL A 50 -1.83 8.48 8.35
C VAL A 50 -2.67 8.12 7.13
N PHE A 51 -3.57 7.14 7.24
CA PHE A 51 -4.32 6.60 6.12
C PHE A 51 -5.22 7.64 5.43
N TYR A 52 -5.86 8.53 6.20
CA TYR A 52 -6.77 9.57 5.67
C TYR A 52 -6.14 10.96 5.55
N SER A 53 -4.85 11.13 5.87
CA SER A 53 -4.16 12.42 5.70
C SER A 53 -3.88 12.77 4.24
N ASP A 54 -3.54 14.04 3.98
CA ASP A 54 -3.01 14.55 2.71
C ASP A 54 -1.67 13.91 2.27
N ARG A 55 -1.05 13.11 3.15
CA ARG A 55 0.14 12.31 2.83
C ARG A 55 -0.22 11.00 2.14
N SER A 56 -1.44 10.53 2.34
CA SER A 56 -1.95 9.29 1.74
C SER A 56 -2.25 9.48 0.27
N ILE A 57 -1.69 8.61 -0.56
CA ILE A 57 -1.98 8.53 -1.99
C ILE A 57 -2.64 7.20 -2.36
N VAL A 58 -3.25 6.53 -1.38
CA VAL A 58 -3.85 5.19 -1.50
C VAL A 58 -4.94 5.12 -2.58
N PHE A 59 -5.81 6.13 -2.67
CA PHE A 59 -6.87 6.12 -3.69
C PHE A 59 -6.36 6.38 -5.11
N PRO A 60 -5.47 7.36 -5.35
CA PRO A 60 -4.75 7.44 -6.63
C PRO A 60 -3.97 6.17 -6.99
N GLU A 61 -3.30 5.54 -6.02
CA GLU A 61 -2.60 4.26 -6.22
C GLU A 61 -3.57 3.16 -6.67
N ALA A 62 -4.74 3.06 -6.03
CA ALA A 62 -5.79 2.10 -6.39
C ALA A 62 -6.33 2.36 -7.80
N GLU A 63 -6.61 3.61 -8.18
CA GLU A 63 -7.07 3.97 -9.53
C GLU A 63 -6.01 3.61 -10.58
N ASN A 64 -4.73 3.85 -10.28
CA ASN A 64 -3.63 3.58 -11.21
C ASN A 64 -3.47 2.12 -11.61
N ARG A 65 -4.09 1.18 -10.88
CA ARG A 65 -4.21 -0.23 -11.30
C ARG A 65 -4.94 -0.40 -12.63
N LEU A 66 -5.89 0.47 -12.96
CA LEU A 66 -6.60 0.46 -14.24
C LEU A 66 -5.63 0.72 -15.40
N TYR A 67 -4.89 1.83 -15.33
CA TYR A 67 -3.96 2.22 -16.39
C TYR A 67 -2.81 1.21 -16.53
N ALA A 68 -2.33 0.67 -15.41
CA ALA A 68 -1.33 -0.41 -15.43
C ALA A 68 -1.85 -1.66 -16.15
N ALA A 69 -3.11 -2.06 -15.91
CA ALA A 69 -3.71 -3.21 -16.58
C ALA A 69 -3.92 -2.97 -18.08
N ILE A 70 -4.35 -1.77 -18.47
CA ILE A 70 -4.49 -1.38 -19.89
C ILE A 70 -3.15 -1.52 -20.60
N ALA A 71 -2.09 -0.91 -20.06
CA ALA A 71 -0.76 -0.96 -20.65
C ALA A 71 -0.21 -2.40 -20.74
N ALA A 72 -0.45 -3.22 -19.71
CA ALA A 72 -0.02 -4.62 -19.73
C ALA A 72 -0.75 -5.43 -20.81
N ILE A 73 -2.07 -5.26 -20.96
CA ILE A 73 -2.85 -5.95 -21.98
C ILE A 73 -2.42 -5.52 -23.38
N GLU A 74 -2.26 -4.21 -23.62
CA GLU A 74 -1.78 -3.69 -24.89
C GLU A 74 -0.40 -4.27 -25.23
N GLY A 75 0.55 -4.20 -24.28
CA GLY A 75 1.92 -4.65 -24.50
C GLY A 75 2.03 -6.14 -24.80
N PHE A 76 1.35 -6.99 -24.03
CA PHE A 76 1.55 -8.44 -24.09
C PHE A 76 0.53 -9.18 -24.96
N VAL A 77 -0.68 -8.65 -25.13
CA VAL A 77 -1.74 -9.29 -25.94
C VAL A 77 -1.81 -8.67 -27.33
N VAL A 78 -1.97 -7.35 -27.41
CA VAL A 78 -2.14 -6.65 -28.70
C VAL A 78 -0.83 -6.62 -29.47
N ASN A 79 0.24 -6.17 -28.82
CA ASN A 79 1.55 -6.01 -29.42
C ASN A 79 2.41 -7.28 -29.37
N LYS A 80 1.86 -8.37 -28.80
CA LYS A 80 2.52 -9.69 -28.70
C LYS A 80 3.93 -9.61 -28.09
N GLY A 81 4.11 -8.72 -27.11
CA GLY A 81 5.38 -8.51 -26.40
C GLY A 81 6.37 -7.57 -27.09
N LYS A 82 6.01 -6.90 -28.19
CA LYS A 82 6.84 -5.85 -28.81
C LYS A 82 6.51 -4.49 -28.19
N LEU A 83 7.29 -4.09 -27.19
CA LEU A 83 7.06 -2.88 -26.40
C LEU A 83 7.82 -1.65 -26.93
N VAL A 84 8.60 -1.82 -28.00
CA VAL A 84 9.41 -0.79 -28.68
C VAL A 84 9.29 -0.98 -30.19
#